data_AF-G9NL59-F1
#
_entry.id   AF-G9NL59-F1
#
_cell.length_a   1.000
_cell.length_b   1.000
_cell.length_c   1.000
_cell.angle_alpha   90.00
_cell.angle_beta   90.00
_cell.angle_gamma   90.00
#
_symmetry.space_group_name_H-M   'P 1'
#
loop_
_entity.id
_entity.type
_entity.pdbx_description
1 polymer ?
#
loop_
_entity_poly.entity_id
_entity_poly.type
_entity_poly.pdbx_seq_one_letter_code
_entity_poly.pdbx_strand_id
1 'polypeptide(L)'
;VLVAHSTIFFFHADDLLDNKPDTIRNLQLNLSTGQPLGDPVLEWYVHEIMPTMWKKLHPTVASMSVTAVYDFCNGVGIEGLTAGQDVKPDAPKYPDWLRFKTGLSPMYSLLVVGCATDAQLPKGGLDKYAQVIPDVVVFTNIVNDVLSFYKEMLAEETGNYIDQRAQREQCDILTALQKVADEGVEAGERVLAALAHAPEYQDNFKAFAKGFVHFHTATPRYRL
;
A
#
# COMPACT_ATOMS: atom_id res chain seq x y z
N VAL A 1 -4.96 15.05 8.30
CA VAL A 1 -4.56 15.80 7.08
C VAL A 1 -3.44 15.12 6.30
N LEU A 2 -2.25 14.85 6.88
CA LEU A 2 -1.12 14.23 6.14
C LEU A 2 -1.50 12.87 5.50
N VAL A 3 -2.13 11.97 6.27
CA VAL A 3 -2.60 10.68 5.75
C VAL A 3 -3.59 10.88 4.61
N ALA A 4 -4.60 11.74 4.78
CA ALA A 4 -5.59 12.03 3.75
C ALA A 4 -4.97 12.59 2.46
N HIS A 5 -4.02 13.53 2.55
CA HIS A 5 -3.29 14.03 1.37
C HIS A 5 -2.47 12.92 0.69
N SER A 6 -1.90 12.00 1.47
CA SER A 6 -1.17 10.84 0.93
C SER A 6 -2.11 9.84 0.25
N THR A 7 -3.32 9.67 0.78
CA THR A 7 -4.37 8.85 0.15
C THR A 7 -4.89 9.47 -1.14
N ILE A 8 -5.02 10.81 -1.21
CA ILE A 8 -5.38 11.50 -2.46
C ILE A 8 -4.30 11.30 -3.52
N PHE A 9 -3.02 11.44 -3.14
CA PHE A 9 -1.91 11.19 -4.05
C PHE A 9 -1.87 9.73 -4.53
N PHE A 10 -2.11 8.77 -3.62
CA PHE A 10 -2.22 7.36 -3.97
C PHE A 10 -3.22 7.13 -5.11
N PHE A 11 -4.46 7.60 -4.97
CA PHE A 11 -5.46 7.45 -6.03
C PHE A 11 -5.10 8.18 -7.32
N HIS A 12 -4.47 9.36 -7.23
CA HIS A 12 -3.99 10.06 -8.43
C HIS A 12 -2.90 9.27 -9.16
N ALA A 13 -1.96 8.68 -8.43
CA ALA A 13 -0.89 7.91 -9.04
C ALA A 13 -1.40 6.61 -9.65
N ASP A 14 -2.23 5.88 -8.91
CA ASP A 14 -2.84 4.60 -9.30
C ASP A 14 -3.75 4.76 -10.52
N ASP A 15 -4.67 5.75 -10.51
CA ASP A 15 -5.68 5.87 -11.56
C ASP A 15 -5.23 6.74 -12.75
N LEU A 16 -4.30 7.69 -12.56
CA LEU A 16 -4.03 8.74 -13.56
C LEU A 16 -2.60 8.80 -14.06
N LEU A 17 -1.60 8.39 -13.27
CA LEU A 17 -0.21 8.44 -13.72
C LEU A 17 0.18 7.28 -14.65
N ASP A 18 -0.61 6.22 -14.70
CA ASP A 18 -0.48 5.15 -15.71
C ASP A 18 -0.52 5.68 -17.15
N ASN A 19 -1.28 6.76 -17.38
CA ASN A 19 -1.34 7.43 -18.68
C ASN A 19 -0.12 8.35 -18.95
N LYS A 20 0.85 8.41 -18.04
CA LYS A 20 2.06 9.25 -18.09
C LYS A 20 3.32 8.46 -17.72
N PRO A 21 3.67 7.40 -18.47
CA PRO A 21 4.77 6.50 -18.11
C PRO A 21 6.13 7.22 -18.00
N ASP A 22 6.37 8.25 -18.82
CA ASP A 22 7.62 9.01 -18.77
C ASP A 22 7.72 9.90 -17.52
N THR A 23 6.59 10.37 -16.98
CA THR A 23 6.55 11.11 -15.70
C THR A 23 6.99 10.22 -14.55
N ILE A 24 6.46 9.01 -14.48
CA ILE A 24 6.82 8.02 -13.45
C ILE A 24 8.29 7.61 -13.61
N ARG A 25 8.71 7.23 -14.83
CA ARG A 25 10.06 6.73 -15.10
C ARG A 25 11.15 7.74 -14.77
N ASN A 26 10.88 9.02 -15.02
CA ASN A 26 11.86 10.09 -14.80
C ASN A 26 11.71 10.76 -13.44
N LEU A 27 10.77 10.36 -12.57
CA LEU A 27 10.50 11.04 -11.29
C LEU A 27 11.77 11.30 -10.47
N GLN A 28 12.54 10.25 -10.16
CA GLN A 28 13.74 10.40 -9.35
C GLN A 28 14.86 11.16 -10.08
N LEU A 29 14.99 10.96 -11.40
CA LEU A 29 15.96 11.70 -12.21
C LEU A 29 15.64 13.19 -12.18
N ASN A 30 14.39 13.57 -12.48
CA ASN A 30 13.95 14.95 -12.54
C ASN A 30 14.07 15.61 -11.16
N LEU A 31 13.69 14.91 -10.09
CA LEU A 31 13.87 15.39 -8.74
C LEU A 31 15.36 15.64 -8.40
N SER A 32 16.24 14.70 -8.75
CA SER A 32 17.68 14.81 -8.47
C SER A 32 18.40 15.89 -9.30
N THR A 33 17.83 16.26 -10.44
CA THR A 33 18.39 17.24 -11.38
C THR A 33 17.66 18.58 -11.38
N GLY A 34 16.66 18.74 -10.49
CA GLY A 34 15.86 19.95 -10.39
C GLY A 34 15.01 20.25 -11.64
N GLN A 35 14.69 19.22 -12.42
CA GLN A 35 13.79 19.35 -13.57
C GLN A 35 12.33 19.22 -13.13
N PRO A 36 11.38 19.79 -13.89
CA PRO A 36 9.96 19.59 -13.64
C PRO A 36 9.60 18.09 -13.62
N LEU A 37 8.76 17.70 -12.67
CA LEU A 37 8.28 16.33 -12.53
C LEU A 37 7.22 15.98 -13.58
N GLY A 38 6.61 16.98 -14.20
CA GLY A 38 5.69 16.80 -15.35
C GLY A 38 4.24 16.49 -14.97
N ASP A 39 3.90 16.53 -13.68
CA ASP A 39 2.52 16.41 -13.20
C ASP A 39 2.28 17.31 -11.97
N PRO A 40 1.30 18.23 -12.00
CA PRO A 40 1.04 19.16 -10.89
C PRO A 40 0.73 18.50 -9.53
N VAL A 41 0.10 17.33 -9.49
CA VAL A 41 -0.19 16.64 -8.23
C VAL A 41 1.07 15.97 -7.69
N LEU A 42 1.91 15.43 -8.57
CA LEU A 42 3.22 14.91 -8.21
C LEU A 42 4.15 16.02 -7.69
N GLU A 43 4.18 17.17 -8.36
CA GLU A 43 4.89 18.38 -7.93
C GLU A 43 4.44 18.81 -6.53
N TRP A 44 3.13 18.95 -6.33
CA TRP A 44 2.56 19.28 -5.02
C TRP A 44 2.94 18.25 -3.96
N TYR A 45 2.84 16.96 -4.27
CA TYR A 45 3.13 15.92 -3.30
C TYR A 45 4.61 15.93 -2.87
N VAL A 46 5.52 16.03 -3.85
CA VAL A 46 6.96 16.03 -3.60
C VAL A 46 7.44 17.31 -2.91
N HIS A 47 6.90 18.48 -3.28
CA HIS A 47 7.36 19.76 -2.75
C HIS A 47 6.64 20.20 -1.47
N GLU A 48 5.37 19.82 -1.28
CA GLU A 48 4.59 20.24 -0.12
C GLU A 48 4.38 19.11 0.88
N ILE A 49 4.04 17.90 0.42
CA ILE A 49 3.64 16.82 1.33
C ILE A 49 4.84 16.07 1.91
N MET A 50 5.76 15.60 1.07
CA MET A 50 6.94 14.86 1.53
C MET A 50 7.76 15.64 2.58
N PRO A 51 8.06 16.95 2.43
CA PRO A 51 8.83 17.68 3.44
C PRO A 51 8.08 17.83 4.76
N THR A 52 6.75 17.84 4.74
CA THR A 52 5.96 17.87 5.98
C THR A 52 6.08 16.58 6.79
N MET A 53 6.46 15.46 6.17
CA MET A 53 6.70 14.21 6.89
C MET A 53 7.85 14.38 7.89
N TRP A 54 8.98 14.98 7.52
CA TRP A 54 10.07 15.26 8.48
C TRP A 54 9.73 16.30 9.53
N LYS A 55 8.81 17.23 9.23
CA LYS A 55 8.31 18.20 10.23
C LYS A 55 7.44 17.51 11.27
N LYS A 56 6.70 16.47 10.86
CA LYS A 56 5.64 15.85 11.66
C LYS A 56 5.97 14.47 12.19
N LEU A 57 6.95 13.74 11.68
CA LEU A 57 7.20 12.34 12.01
C LEU A 57 8.65 12.14 12.48
N HIS A 58 8.92 11.00 13.13
CA HIS A 58 10.28 10.55 13.41
C HIS A 58 11.07 10.50 12.08
N PRO A 59 12.33 10.96 12.02
CA PRO A 59 13.08 11.04 10.77
C PRO A 59 13.15 9.72 9.99
N THR A 60 13.31 8.58 10.68
CA THR A 60 13.26 7.25 10.06
C THR A 60 11.88 6.92 9.50
N VAL A 61 10.80 7.25 10.20
CA VAL A 61 9.43 7.03 9.72
C VAL A 61 9.15 7.88 8.48
N ALA A 62 9.57 9.16 8.49
CA ALA A 62 9.46 10.04 7.33
C ALA A 62 10.26 9.51 6.14
N SER A 63 11.52 9.11 6.36
CA SER A 63 12.39 8.56 5.30
C SER A 63 11.82 7.28 4.71
N MET A 64 11.34 6.35 5.53
CA MET A 64 10.70 5.11 5.06
C MET A 64 9.40 5.40 4.31
N SER A 65 8.59 6.36 4.78
CA SER A 65 7.34 6.75 4.13
C SER A 65 7.59 7.32 2.73
N VAL A 66 8.57 8.23 2.59
CA VAL A 66 8.95 8.77 1.28
C VAL A 66 9.56 7.71 0.37
N THR A 67 10.36 6.79 0.92
CA THR A 67 10.90 5.66 0.16
C THR A 67 9.78 4.76 -0.37
N ALA A 68 8.77 4.47 0.45
CA ALA A 68 7.61 3.69 0.05
C ALA A 68 6.83 4.35 -1.10
N VAL A 69 6.74 5.69 -1.13
CA VAL A 69 6.12 6.42 -2.25
C VAL A 69 6.92 6.24 -3.54
N TYR A 70 8.25 6.37 -3.49
CA TYR A 70 9.07 6.13 -4.68
C TYR A 70 8.97 4.68 -5.17
N ASP A 71 8.97 3.73 -4.24
CA ASP A 71 8.78 2.32 -4.55
C ASP A 71 7.42 2.05 -5.20
N PHE A 72 6.38 2.72 -4.73
CA PHE A 72 5.05 2.67 -5.32
C PHE A 72 5.05 3.22 -6.75
N CYS A 73 5.58 4.42 -7.00
CA CYS A 73 5.70 4.95 -8.36
C CYS A 73 6.48 4.00 -9.27
N ASN A 74 7.59 3.43 -8.79
CA ASN A 74 8.35 2.44 -9.57
C ASN A 74 7.52 1.17 -9.87
N GLY A 75 6.72 0.71 -8.90
CA GLY A 75 5.79 -0.40 -9.06
C GLY A 75 4.76 -0.15 -10.17
N VAL A 76 4.10 1.01 -10.14
CA VAL A 76 3.16 1.48 -11.17
C VAL A 76 3.85 1.52 -12.54
N GLY A 77 5.09 2.03 -12.59
CA GLY A 77 5.89 2.00 -13.81
C GLY A 77 6.18 0.59 -14.33
N ILE A 78 6.34 -0.41 -13.45
CA ILE A 78 6.51 -1.81 -13.84
C ILE A 78 5.21 -2.39 -14.36
N GLU A 79 4.07 -2.13 -13.70
CA GLU A 79 2.74 -2.55 -14.17
C GLU A 79 2.50 -2.06 -15.60
N GLY A 80 2.82 -0.80 -15.90
CA GLY A 80 2.74 -0.27 -17.26
C GLY A 80 3.68 -0.96 -18.27
N LEU A 81 4.86 -1.43 -17.85
CA LEU A 81 5.80 -2.16 -18.72
C LEU A 81 5.37 -3.61 -18.98
N THR A 82 4.72 -4.23 -18.01
CA THR A 82 4.28 -5.63 -18.08
C THR A 82 2.79 -5.78 -18.39
N ALA A 83 2.09 -4.67 -18.67
CA ALA A 83 0.69 -4.67 -19.05
C ALA A 83 0.45 -5.64 -20.22
N GLY A 84 -0.52 -6.54 -20.04
CA GLY A 84 -0.87 -7.57 -21.03
C GLY A 84 0.14 -8.72 -21.18
N GLN A 85 1.17 -8.81 -20.31
CA GLN A 85 2.09 -9.94 -20.27
C GLN A 85 1.71 -10.90 -19.15
N ASP A 86 1.71 -12.20 -19.45
CA ASP A 86 1.53 -13.22 -18.43
C ASP A 86 2.75 -13.30 -17.51
N VAL A 87 2.48 -13.55 -16.22
CA VAL A 87 3.55 -13.87 -15.26
C VAL A 87 4.20 -15.19 -15.68
N LYS A 88 5.53 -15.18 -15.80
CA LYS A 88 6.29 -16.39 -16.15
C LYS A 88 6.13 -17.44 -15.04
N PRO A 89 5.84 -18.71 -15.36
CA PRO A 89 5.71 -19.78 -14.37
C PRO A 89 6.96 -19.94 -13.47
N ASP A 90 8.15 -19.69 -14.03
CA ASP A 90 9.43 -19.78 -13.33
C ASP A 90 9.74 -18.53 -12.46
N ALA A 91 8.82 -17.58 -12.34
CA ALA A 91 8.94 -16.36 -11.54
C ALA A 91 7.90 -16.30 -10.40
N PRO A 92 7.81 -17.31 -9.50
CA PRO A 92 6.70 -17.46 -8.55
C PRO A 92 6.59 -16.35 -7.50
N LYS A 93 7.65 -15.57 -7.30
CA LYS A 93 7.70 -14.45 -6.34
C LYS A 93 7.37 -13.09 -6.96
N TYR A 94 7.27 -13.02 -8.28
CA TYR A 94 6.98 -11.77 -8.97
C TYR A 94 5.64 -11.14 -8.55
N PRO A 95 4.53 -11.90 -8.42
CA PRO A 95 3.26 -11.36 -7.92
C PRO A 95 3.38 -10.68 -6.56
N ASP A 96 3.95 -11.39 -5.59
CA ASP A 96 4.09 -10.90 -4.21
C ASP A 96 5.02 -9.66 -4.15
N TRP A 97 6.10 -9.67 -4.93
CA TRP A 97 7.04 -8.55 -5.01
C TRP A 97 6.40 -7.31 -5.66
N LEU A 98 5.69 -7.48 -6.78
CA LEU A 98 5.02 -6.37 -7.46
C LEU A 98 3.93 -5.79 -6.55
N ARG A 99 3.11 -6.65 -5.96
CA ARG A 99 2.05 -6.25 -5.02
C ARG A 99 2.59 -5.47 -3.82
N PHE A 100 3.75 -5.89 -3.28
CA PHE A 100 4.43 -5.16 -2.22
C PHE A 100 4.82 -3.74 -2.64
N LYS A 101 5.26 -3.55 -3.89
CA LYS A 101 5.59 -2.23 -4.45
C LYS A 101 4.33 -1.39 -4.66
N THR A 102 3.29 -1.94 -5.26
CA THR A 102 2.15 -1.16 -5.78
C THR A 102 1.07 -0.85 -4.74
N GLY A 103 1.14 -1.44 -3.54
CA GLY A 103 0.12 -1.22 -2.51
C GLY A 103 0.25 0.04 -1.65
N LEU A 104 1.41 0.71 -1.64
CA LEU A 104 1.76 1.79 -0.70
C LEU A 104 1.55 1.45 0.80
N SER A 105 1.18 0.20 1.11
CA SER A 105 0.98 -0.35 2.46
C SER A 105 2.17 -0.18 3.40
N PRO A 106 3.45 -0.18 2.94
CA PRO A 106 4.57 0.16 3.81
C PRO A 106 4.47 1.57 4.41
N MET A 107 3.95 2.55 3.67
CA MET A 107 3.69 3.88 4.23
C MET A 107 2.50 3.84 5.20
N TYR A 108 1.40 3.19 4.84
CA TYR A 108 0.23 3.14 5.71
C TYR A 108 0.54 2.45 7.04
N SER A 109 1.20 1.28 7.02
CA SER A 109 1.62 0.56 8.23
C SER A 109 2.45 1.42 9.19
N LEU A 110 3.33 2.30 8.67
CA LEU A 110 4.10 3.25 9.47
C LEU A 110 3.25 4.33 10.12
N LEU A 111 2.18 4.77 9.44
CA LEU A 111 1.33 5.90 9.85
C LEU A 111 0.13 5.49 10.70
N VAL A 112 -0.42 4.29 10.50
CA VAL A 112 -1.70 3.86 11.11
C VAL A 112 -1.52 3.04 12.38
N VAL A 113 -0.40 2.34 12.52
CA VAL A 113 -0.07 1.59 13.74
C VAL A 113 0.48 2.54 14.81
N GLY A 114 1.05 3.67 14.40
CA GLY A 114 1.52 4.70 15.31
C GLY A 114 0.41 5.18 16.24
N CYS A 115 0.68 5.14 17.55
CA CYS A 115 -0.22 5.61 18.58
C CYS A 115 -0.21 7.14 18.76
N ALA A 116 -1.31 7.82 18.43
CA ALA A 116 -1.43 9.27 18.65
C ALA A 116 -1.33 9.69 20.13
N THR A 117 -1.58 8.78 21.07
CA THR A 117 -1.45 9.03 22.52
C THR A 117 -0.06 8.68 23.07
N ASP A 118 0.85 8.08 22.30
CA ASP A 118 2.23 7.93 22.73
C ASP A 118 2.88 9.32 22.80
N ALA A 119 3.33 9.70 23.99
CA ALA A 119 4.02 10.96 24.24
C ALA A 119 5.29 11.14 23.41
N GLN A 120 5.88 10.06 22.89
CA GLN A 120 7.02 10.12 21.99
C GLN A 120 6.60 10.24 20.52
N LEU A 121 5.39 9.82 20.15
CA LEU A 121 4.89 10.04 18.80
C LEU A 121 4.50 11.53 18.61
N PRO A 122 4.54 12.02 17.38
CA PRO A 122 4.92 11.29 16.16
C PRO A 122 6.45 11.14 15.95
N LYS A 123 7.29 11.58 16.90
CA LYS A 123 8.76 11.64 16.78
C LYS A 123 9.52 10.51 17.50
N GLY A 124 8.88 9.38 17.81
CA GLY A 124 9.44 8.27 18.59
C GLY A 124 8.46 7.10 18.66
N GLY A 125 8.74 6.07 19.46
CA GLY A 125 7.86 4.90 19.61
C GLY A 125 7.86 3.90 18.45
N LEU A 126 8.67 4.12 17.40
CA LEU A 126 8.82 3.17 16.28
C LEU A 126 9.25 1.79 16.75
N ASP A 127 10.16 1.72 17.73
CA ASP A 127 10.64 0.49 18.35
C ASP A 127 9.52 -0.40 18.92
N LYS A 128 8.39 0.19 19.33
CA LYS A 128 7.24 -0.52 19.92
C LYS A 128 6.37 -1.23 18.89
N TYR A 129 6.42 -0.81 17.63
CA TYR A 129 5.57 -1.37 16.58
C TYR A 129 6.30 -1.75 15.28
N ALA A 130 7.60 -1.49 15.18
CA ALA A 130 8.37 -1.78 13.97
C ALA A 130 8.28 -3.25 13.55
N GLN A 131 8.23 -4.17 14.50
CA GLN A 131 8.18 -5.61 14.22
C GLN A 131 6.85 -6.06 13.62
N VAL A 132 5.75 -5.32 13.83
CA VAL A 132 4.44 -5.70 13.26
C VAL A 132 4.21 -5.09 11.87
N ILE A 133 5.04 -4.14 11.44
CA ILE A 133 4.94 -3.48 10.13
C ILE A 133 4.79 -4.50 8.99
N PRO A 134 5.60 -5.58 8.88
CA PRO A 134 5.47 -6.54 7.79
C PRO A 134 4.09 -7.20 7.73
N ASP A 135 3.55 -7.66 8.86
CA ASP A 135 2.22 -8.28 8.87
C ASP A 135 1.10 -7.26 8.61
N VAL A 136 1.25 -6.00 9.03
CA VAL A 136 0.31 -4.92 8.68
C VAL A 136 0.33 -4.62 7.18
N VAL A 137 1.50 -4.69 6.54
CA VAL A 137 1.61 -4.56 5.07
C VAL A 137 0.86 -5.69 4.37
N VAL A 138 1.09 -6.94 4.79
CA VAL A 138 0.41 -8.11 4.25
C VAL A 138 -1.10 -7.98 4.42
N PHE A 139 -1.57 -7.69 5.64
CA PHE A 139 -2.97 -7.46 5.96
C PHE A 139 -3.59 -6.39 5.05
N THR A 140 -2.93 -5.24 4.91
CA THR A 140 -3.47 -4.10 4.15
C THR A 140 -3.58 -4.42 2.66
N ASN A 141 -2.55 -5.06 2.08
CA ASN A 141 -2.57 -5.48 0.68
C ASN A 141 -3.68 -6.50 0.42
N ILE A 142 -3.74 -7.56 1.24
CA ILE A 142 -4.71 -8.64 1.08
C ILE A 142 -6.14 -8.15 1.25
N VAL A 143 -6.42 -7.35 2.29
CA VAL A 143 -7.78 -6.81 2.50
C VAL A 143 -8.20 -5.95 1.32
N ASN A 144 -7.29 -5.18 0.74
CA ASN A 144 -7.57 -4.44 -0.48
C ASN A 144 -7.88 -5.39 -1.64
N ASP A 145 -7.03 -6.39 -1.92
CA ASP A 145 -7.22 -7.32 -3.04
C ASP A 145 -8.53 -8.12 -2.93
N VAL A 146 -8.88 -8.58 -1.72
CA VAL A 146 -10.11 -9.34 -1.47
C VAL A 146 -11.34 -8.46 -1.64
N LEU A 147 -11.32 -7.24 -1.10
CA LEU A 147 -12.48 -6.33 -1.15
C LEU A 147 -12.60 -5.59 -2.50
N SER A 148 -11.50 -5.47 -3.25
CA SER A 148 -11.51 -4.94 -4.62
C SER A 148 -11.85 -5.98 -5.67
N PHE A 149 -11.66 -7.27 -5.38
CA PHE A 149 -11.87 -8.35 -6.35
C PHE A 149 -13.22 -8.26 -7.08
N TYR A 150 -14.31 -7.92 -6.38
CA TYR A 150 -15.63 -7.79 -7.01
C TYR A 150 -15.67 -6.67 -8.06
N LYS A 151 -15.09 -5.49 -7.79
CA LYS A 151 -15.07 -4.41 -8.79
C LYS A 151 -14.20 -4.78 -10.00
N GLU A 152 -13.11 -5.52 -9.78
CA GLU A 152 -12.15 -5.93 -10.81
C GLU A 152 -12.77 -6.98 -11.73
N MET A 153 -13.47 -7.97 -11.15
CA MET A 153 -14.29 -8.91 -11.90
C MET A 153 -15.33 -8.22 -12.79
N LEU A 154 -16.04 -7.21 -12.24
CA LEU A 154 -17.04 -6.46 -13.01
C LEU A 154 -16.44 -5.60 -14.13
N ALA A 155 -15.15 -5.27 -14.03
CA ALA A 155 -14.41 -4.51 -15.03
C ALA A 155 -13.70 -5.41 -16.05
N GLU A 156 -13.84 -6.74 -15.92
CA GLU A 156 -13.10 -7.74 -16.72
C GLU A 156 -11.58 -7.55 -16.63
N GLU A 157 -11.10 -7.01 -15.51
CA GLU A 157 -9.68 -6.86 -15.22
C GLU A 157 -9.07 -8.26 -15.02
N THR A 158 -8.06 -8.58 -15.83
CA THR A 158 -7.35 -9.86 -15.78
C THR A 158 -5.93 -9.67 -15.26
N GLY A 159 -5.44 -10.61 -14.46
CA GLY A 159 -4.08 -10.58 -13.93
C GLY A 159 -3.97 -9.78 -12.64
N ASN A 160 -5.08 -9.59 -11.91
CA ASN A 160 -5.03 -9.08 -10.54
C ASN A 160 -4.30 -10.07 -9.61
N TYR A 161 -4.08 -9.68 -8.35
CA TYR A 161 -3.34 -10.53 -7.41
C TYR A 161 -3.99 -11.91 -7.22
N ILE A 162 -5.32 -11.99 -7.19
CA ILE A 162 -6.06 -13.25 -7.01
C ILE A 162 -5.89 -14.16 -8.24
N ASP A 163 -5.94 -13.62 -9.45
CA ASP A 163 -5.66 -14.36 -10.69
C ASP A 163 -4.24 -14.94 -10.67
N GLN A 164 -3.26 -14.11 -10.30
CA GLN A 164 -1.86 -14.53 -10.22
C GLN A 164 -1.66 -15.63 -9.16
N ARG A 165 -2.39 -15.56 -8.04
CA ARG A 165 -2.39 -16.61 -7.00
C ARG A 165 -3.05 -17.90 -7.48
N ALA A 166 -4.18 -17.82 -8.17
CA ALA A 166 -4.86 -18.98 -8.76
C ALA A 166 -3.95 -19.72 -9.76
N GLN A 167 -3.29 -18.96 -10.63
CA GLN A 167 -2.35 -19.50 -11.62
C GLN A 167 -1.14 -20.17 -10.95
N ARG A 168 -0.49 -19.48 -10.00
CA ARG A 168 0.68 -19.99 -9.27
C ARG A 168 0.36 -21.28 -8.51
N GLU A 169 -0.78 -21.34 -7.85
CA GLU A 169 -1.17 -22.44 -6.99
C GLU A 169 -1.96 -23.54 -7.72
N GLN A 170 -2.21 -23.35 -9.02
CA GLN A 170 -2.95 -24.28 -9.87
C GLN A 170 -4.32 -24.64 -9.28
N CYS A 171 -5.04 -23.62 -8.80
CA CYS A 171 -6.38 -23.77 -8.23
C CYS A 171 -7.39 -22.83 -8.90
N ASP A 172 -8.68 -23.05 -8.66
CA ASP A 172 -9.72 -22.15 -9.16
C ASP A 172 -9.69 -20.80 -8.42
N ILE A 173 -10.29 -19.79 -9.05
CA ILE A 173 -10.25 -18.41 -8.57
C ILE A 173 -10.90 -18.21 -7.20
N LEU A 174 -11.95 -18.98 -6.86
CA LEU A 174 -12.63 -18.88 -5.57
C LEU A 174 -11.78 -19.51 -4.47
N THR A 175 -11.13 -20.64 -4.77
CA THR A 175 -10.14 -21.25 -3.88
C THR A 175 -8.97 -20.30 -3.62
N ALA A 176 -8.45 -19.62 -4.65
CA ALA A 176 -7.39 -18.62 -4.49
C ALA A 176 -7.84 -17.43 -3.63
N LEU A 177 -9.04 -16.89 -3.89
CA LEU A 177 -9.63 -15.81 -3.10
C LEU A 177 -9.76 -16.19 -1.62
N GLN A 178 -10.26 -17.39 -1.32
CA GLN A 178 -10.41 -17.86 0.06
C GLN A 178 -9.06 -17.98 0.76
N LYS A 179 -8.06 -18.60 0.11
CA LYS A 179 -6.71 -18.72 0.68
C LYS A 179 -6.07 -17.37 0.97
N VAL A 180 -6.17 -16.43 0.02
CA VAL A 180 -5.66 -15.07 0.20
C VAL A 180 -6.39 -14.38 1.36
N ALA A 181 -7.72 -14.52 1.46
CA ALA A 181 -8.47 -13.98 2.59
C ALA A 181 -8.02 -14.56 3.94
N ASP A 182 -7.82 -15.88 4.01
CA ASP A 182 -7.34 -16.56 5.22
C ASP A 182 -5.95 -16.05 5.64
N GLU A 183 -5.02 -15.88 4.68
CA GLU A 183 -3.69 -15.30 4.93
C GLU A 183 -3.77 -13.87 5.50
N GLY A 184 -4.72 -13.07 5.02
CA GLY A 184 -4.99 -11.72 5.54
C GLY A 184 -5.47 -11.75 6.98
N VAL A 185 -6.40 -12.64 7.30
CA VAL A 185 -6.89 -12.84 8.67
C VAL A 185 -5.75 -13.25 9.59
N GLU A 186 -4.97 -14.25 9.20
CA GLU A 186 -3.81 -14.72 9.98
C GLU A 186 -2.77 -13.61 10.20
N ALA A 187 -2.50 -12.77 9.19
CA ALA A 187 -1.62 -11.62 9.34
C ALA A 187 -2.16 -10.63 10.38
N GLY A 188 -3.47 -10.32 10.33
CA GLY A 188 -4.12 -9.47 11.33
C GLY A 188 -4.04 -10.05 12.74
N GLU A 189 -4.24 -11.36 12.89
CA GLU A 189 -4.10 -12.06 14.18
C GLU A 189 -2.68 -12.00 14.73
N ARG A 190 -1.66 -12.18 13.89
CA ARG A 190 -0.25 -12.00 14.29
C ARG A 190 0.04 -10.59 14.77
N VAL A 191 -0.49 -9.56 14.11
CA VAL A 191 -0.37 -8.16 14.58
C VAL A 191 -1.01 -8.00 15.96
N LEU A 192 -2.23 -8.50 16.15
CA LEU A 192 -2.92 -8.40 17.44
C LEU A 192 -2.16 -9.13 18.55
N ALA A 193 -1.63 -10.32 18.28
CA ALA A 193 -0.84 -11.08 19.23
C ALA A 193 0.47 -10.37 19.60
N ALA A 194 1.20 -9.85 18.61
CA ALA A 194 2.45 -9.12 18.83
C ALA A 194 2.25 -7.81 19.62
N LEU A 195 1.07 -7.18 19.49
CA LEU A 195 0.72 -5.97 20.24
C LEU A 195 -0.04 -6.23 21.55
N ALA A 196 -0.16 -7.49 22.00
CA ALA A 196 -0.98 -7.85 23.17
C ALA A 196 -0.58 -7.13 24.47
N HIS A 197 0.69 -6.74 24.61
CA HIS A 197 1.20 -5.99 25.76
C HIS A 197 1.32 -4.48 25.53
N ALA A 198 0.80 -3.99 24.40
CA ALA A 198 0.82 -2.59 23.98
C ALA A 198 -0.60 -2.15 23.56
N PRO A 199 -1.56 -2.06 24.51
CA PRO A 199 -2.99 -1.94 24.21
C PRO A 199 -3.32 -0.73 23.33
N GLU A 200 -2.65 0.40 23.51
CA GLU A 200 -2.88 1.58 22.67
C GLU A 200 -2.53 1.33 21.19
N TYR A 201 -1.43 0.63 20.91
CA TYR A 201 -1.05 0.27 19.53
C TYR A 201 -1.99 -0.78 18.96
N GLN A 202 -2.36 -1.76 19.77
CA GLN A 202 -3.31 -2.79 19.39
C GLN A 202 -4.66 -2.18 19.02
N ASP A 203 -5.14 -1.20 19.79
CA ASP A 203 -6.41 -0.51 19.54
C ASP A 203 -6.34 0.39 18.30
N ASN A 204 -5.21 1.03 18.02
CA ASN A 204 -5.01 1.75 16.76
C ASN A 204 -5.04 0.80 15.55
N PHE A 205 -4.40 -0.36 15.64
CA PHE A 205 -4.50 -1.36 14.58
C PHE A 205 -5.95 -1.87 14.40
N LYS A 206 -6.68 -2.15 15.47
CA LYS A 206 -8.11 -2.53 15.39
C LYS A 206 -8.96 -1.43 14.74
N ALA A 207 -8.73 -0.18 15.12
CA ALA A 207 -9.42 0.98 14.54
C ALA A 207 -9.10 1.13 13.05
N PHE A 208 -7.83 0.96 12.66
CA PHE A 208 -7.41 0.94 11.26
C PHE A 208 -8.08 -0.20 10.50
N ALA A 209 -7.98 -1.45 10.98
CA ALA A 209 -8.57 -2.62 10.32
C ALA A 209 -10.08 -2.42 10.09
N LYS A 210 -10.81 -2.00 11.13
CA LYS A 210 -12.25 -1.71 11.02
C LYS A 210 -12.53 -0.57 10.04
N GLY A 211 -11.79 0.53 10.14
CA GLY A 211 -11.95 1.70 9.29
C GLY A 211 -11.63 1.42 7.82
N PHE A 212 -10.61 0.59 7.57
CA PHE A 212 -10.18 0.20 6.23
C PHE A 212 -11.19 -0.72 5.56
N VAL A 213 -11.72 -1.71 6.27
CA VAL A 213 -12.85 -2.53 5.78
C VAL A 213 -14.08 -1.65 5.54
N HIS A 214 -14.42 -0.78 6.48
CA HIS A 214 -15.55 0.13 6.31
C HIS A 214 -15.38 1.03 5.08
N PHE A 215 -14.20 1.60 4.87
CA PHE A 215 -13.88 2.40 3.69
C PHE A 215 -14.17 1.65 2.39
N HIS A 216 -13.79 0.36 2.29
CA HIS A 216 -14.06 -0.43 1.10
C HIS A 216 -15.57 -0.70 0.92
N THR A 217 -16.24 -1.12 1.99
CA THR A 217 -17.68 -1.46 1.95
C THR A 217 -18.62 -0.26 1.81
N ALA A 218 -18.17 0.95 2.14
CA ALA A 218 -18.99 2.16 2.11
C ALA A 218 -18.68 3.08 0.92
N THR A 219 -17.59 2.85 0.20
CA THR A 219 -17.18 3.70 -0.92
C THR A 219 -17.70 3.14 -2.24
N PRO A 220 -18.39 3.93 -3.08
CA PRO A 220 -18.94 3.47 -4.36
C PRO A 220 -17.92 2.85 -5.33
N ARG A 221 -16.62 3.18 -5.19
CA ARG A 221 -15.51 2.63 -5.98
C ARG A 221 -15.51 1.10 -6.01
N TYR A 222 -15.80 0.45 -4.87
CA TYR A 222 -15.66 -1.01 -4.72
C TYR A 222 -16.93 -1.79 -5.05
N ARG A 223 -18.07 -1.10 -5.19
CA ARG A 223 -19.36 -1.71 -5.58
C ARG A 223 -19.85 -2.83 -4.64
N LEU A 224 -19.48 -2.78 -3.36
CA LEU A 224 -19.90 -3.71 -2.30
C LEU A 224 -21.19 -3.25 -1.61
#